data_AF-A0A853CV04-F1
#
_entry.id   AF-A0A853CV04-F1
#
_cell.length_a   1.000
_cell.length_b   1.000
_cell.length_c   1.000
_cell.angle_alpha   90.00
_cell.angle_beta   90.00
_cell.angle_gamma   90.00
#
_symmetry.space_group_name_H-M   'P 1'
#
loop_
_entity.id
_entity.type
_entity.pdbx_description
1 polymer ?
#
loop_
_entity_poly.entity_id
_entity_poly.type
_entity_poly.pdbx_seq_one_letter_code
_entity_poly.pdbx_strand_id
1 'polypeptide(L)' 'MAIRIELRTADCPVCGKRMNGTVKMLGTPGQAGFRTAPQDVHCVSGCERALGDNRERMLGVFQE' A
#
# COMPACT_ATOMS: atom_id res chain seq x y z
N MET A 1 -3.43 11.43 -19.00
CA MET A 1 -3.09 11.28 -17.57
C MET A 1 -2.73 9.82 -17.35
N ALA A 2 -1.44 9.50 -17.13
CA ALA A 2 -1.03 8.11 -16.96
C ALA A 2 -1.41 7.63 -15.54
N ILE A 3 -2.22 6.57 -15.47
CA ILE A 3 -2.47 5.84 -14.23
C ILE A 3 -1.61 4.59 -14.29
N ARG A 4 -0.75 4.41 -13.28
CA ARG A 4 0.07 3.20 -13.16
C ARG A 4 -0.23 2.53 -11.83
N ILE A 5 -0.30 1.21 -11.85
CA ILE A 5 -0.41 0.40 -10.64
C ILE A 5 0.96 -0.23 -10.39
N GLU A 6 1.49 -0.05 -9.19
CA GLU A 6 2.73 -0.70 -8.76
C GLU A 6 2.49 -1.65 -7.60
N LEU A 7 3.12 -2.82 -7.71
CA LEU A 7 3.25 -3.73 -6.60
C LEU A 7 4.44 -3.27 -5.74
N ARG A 8 4.21 -3.12 -4.44
CA ARG A 8 5.22 -2.76 -3.46
C ARG A 8 5.26 -3.79 -2.34
N THR A 9 6.44 -3.99 -1.79
CA THR A 9 6.65 -4.84 -0.61
C THR A 9 7.02 -3.96 0.57
N ALA A 10 6.43 -4.21 1.72
CA ALA A 10 6.78 -3.56 2.98
C ALA A 10 6.68 -4.56 4.14
N ASP A 11 7.19 -4.20 5.30
CA ASP A 11 7.03 -4.98 6.52
C ASP A 11 5.71 -4.65 7.21
N CYS A 12 4.98 -5.68 7.61
CA CYS A 12 3.68 -5.54 8.25
C CYS A 12 3.85 -4.87 9.62
N PRO A 13 3.20 -3.73 9.90
CA PRO A 13 3.32 -3.01 11.17
C PRO A 13 2.67 -3.76 12.35
N VAL A 14 1.98 -4.88 12.10
CA VAL A 14 1.31 -5.70 13.11
C VAL A 14 2.18 -6.89 13.53
N CYS A 15 2.72 -7.64 12.56
CA CYS A 15 3.44 -8.89 12.83
C CYS A 15 4.91 -8.89 12.38
N GLY A 16 5.39 -7.81 11.77
CA GLY A 16 6.77 -7.67 11.29
C GLY A 16 7.15 -8.54 10.09
N LYS A 17 6.21 -9.32 9.51
CA LYS A 17 6.46 -10.12 8.31
C LYS A 17 6.27 -9.30 7.04
N ARG A 18 6.87 -9.75 5.93
CA ARG A 18 6.62 -9.14 4.62
C ARG A 18 5.15 -9.19 4.23
N MET A 19 4.69 -8.06 3.72
CA MET A 19 3.40 -7.88 3.08
C MET A 19 3.58 -7.25 1.69
N ASN A 20 2.66 -7.57 0.80
CA ASN A 20 2.57 -6.98 -0.53
C ASN A 20 1.42 -5.97 -0.52
N GLY A 21 1.65 -4.82 -1.14
CA GLY A 21 0.65 -3.78 -1.34
C GLY A 21 0.62 -3.35 -2.79
N THR A 22 -0.52 -2.83 -3.21
CA THR A 22 -0.71 -2.29 -4.56
C THR A 22 -0.96 -0.80 -4.45
N VAL A 23 -0.16 0.03 -5.11
CA VAL A 23 -0.28 1.49 -5.08
C VAL A 23 -0.62 2.01 -6.46
N LYS A 24 -1.71 2.77 -6.54
CA LYS A 24 -2.09 3.48 -7.75
C LYS A 24 -1.40 4.84 -7.76
N MET A 25 -0.57 5.05 -8.77
CA MET A 25 0.08 6.32 -9.05
C MET A 25 -0.71 7.08 -10.11
N LEU A 26 -1.03 8.33 -9.80
CA LEU A 26 -1.68 9.28 -10.67
C LEU A 26 -0.63 10.29 -11.11
N GLY A 27 -0.21 10.22 -12.38
CA GLY A 27 0.85 11.06 -12.92
C GLY A 27 2.25 10.46 -12.80
N THR A 28 3.27 11.26 -13.10
CA THR A 28 4.67 10.85 -13.13
C THR A 28 5.39 11.30 -11.85
N PRO A 29 6.17 10.43 -11.17
CA PRO A 29 7.00 10.84 -10.04
C PRO A 29 7.85 12.07 -10.39
N GLY A 30 7.87 13.07 -9.51
CA GLY A 30 8.62 14.32 -9.71
C GLY A 30 7.90 15.39 -10.56
N GLN A 31 6.69 15.14 -11.05
CA GLN A 31 5.87 16.18 -11.70
C GLN A 31 4.82 16.76 -10.75
N ALA A 32 4.46 18.03 -10.97
CA ALA A 32 3.36 18.68 -10.26
C ALA A 32 2.05 17.90 -10.48
N GLY A 33 1.39 17.56 -9.38
CA GLY A 33 0.15 16.76 -9.40
C GLY A 33 0.35 15.24 -9.30
N PHE A 34 1.59 14.76 -9.09
CA PHE A 34 1.82 13.36 -8.72
C PHE A 34 1.11 13.01 -7.40
N ARG A 35 0.36 11.91 -7.40
CA ARG A 35 -0.31 11.39 -6.20
C ARG A 35 -0.21 9.87 -6.15
N THR A 36 0.01 9.33 -4.96
CA THR A 36 -0.05 7.90 -4.67
C THR A 36 -1.35 7.60 -3.93
N ALA A 37 -1.96 6.45 -4.22
CA ALA A 37 -3.16 5.98 -3.57
C ALA A 37 -3.07 4.46 -3.39
N PRO A 38 -2.74 3.97 -2.17
CA PRO A 38 -2.79 2.56 -1.85
C PRO A 38 -4.17 1.98 -2.16
N GLN A 39 -4.22 0.86 -2.87
CA GLN A 39 -5.46 0.20 -3.29
C GLN A 39 -5.73 -1.06 -2.48
N ASP A 40 -4.69 -1.86 -2.23
CA ASP A 40 -4.84 -3.15 -1.58
C ASP A 40 -3.57 -3.58 -0.85
N VAL A 41 -3.72 -4.45 0.15
CA VAL A 41 -2.63 -5.02 0.96
C VAL A 41 -2.91 -6.47 1.30
N HIS A 42 -1.86 -7.29 1.27
CA HIS A 42 -1.90 -8.70 1.62
C HIS A 42 -0.69 -9.08 2.46
N CYS A 43 -0.92 -9.58 3.67
CA CYS A 43 0.12 -10.08 4.56
C CYS A 43 0.03 -11.60 4.64
N VAL A 44 1.17 -12.30 4.59
CA VAL A 44 1.21 -13.78 4.63
C VAL A 44 0.62 -14.35 5.93
N SER A 45 0.62 -13.56 7.01
CA SER A 45 0.02 -13.93 8.29
C SER A 45 -1.49 -13.69 8.36
N GLY A 46 -2.10 -13.10 7.32
CA GLY A 46 -3.52 -12.73 7.30
C GLY A 46 -3.87 -11.58 8.23
N CYS A 47 -2.90 -10.73 8.60
CA CYS A 47 -3.13 -9.60 9.50
C CYS A 47 -4.16 -8.61 8.93
N GLU A 48 -4.29 -8.52 7.61
CA GLU A 48 -5.27 -7.66 6.94
C GLU A 48 -6.73 -8.11 7.19
N ARG A 49 -6.93 -9.36 7.61
CA ARG A 49 -8.25 -9.93 7.94
C ARG A 49 -8.58 -9.84 9.44
N ALA A 50 -7.59 -9.54 10.28
CA ALA A 50 -7.77 -9.43 11.72
C ALA A 50 -8.23 -8.01 12.06
N LEU A 51 -9.50 -7.83 12.50
CA LEU A 51 -10.14 -6.58 12.96
C LEU A 51 -9.84 -5.30 12.11
N GLY A 52 -10.88 -4.73 11.51
CA GLY A 52 -10.85 -3.83 10.34
C GLY A 52 -9.79 -2.71 10.30
N ASP A 53 -9.32 -2.20 11.43
CA ASP A 53 -8.30 -1.15 11.53
C ASP A 53 -6.91 -1.57 10.99
N ASN A 54 -6.59 -2.87 10.98
CA ASN A 54 -5.28 -3.33 10.54
C ASN A 54 -5.04 -3.10 9.05
N ARG A 55 -6.08 -3.21 8.22
CA ARG A 55 -5.98 -2.97 6.78
C ARG A 55 -5.62 -1.51 6.50
N GLU A 56 -6.26 -0.57 7.19
CA GLU A 56 -5.96 0.86 7.05
C GLU A 56 -4.55 1.20 7.51
N ARG A 57 -4.12 0.66 8.66
CA ARG A 57 -2.73 0.82 9.14
C ARG A 57 -1.71 0.28 8.14
N MET A 58 -1.99 -0.86 7.52
CA MET A 58 -1.13 -1.46 6.50
C MET A 58 -1.11 -0.66 5.20
N LEU A 59 -2.27 -0.17 4.74
CA LEU A 59 -2.35 0.72 3.58
C LEU A 59 -1.56 2.02 3.81
N GLY A 60 -1.56 2.53 5.05
CA GLY A 60 -0.78 3.71 5.45
C GLY A 60 0.73 3.56 5.29
N VAL A 61 1.27 2.33 5.37
CA VAL A 61 2.70 2.07 5.10
C VAL A 61 3.08 2.37 3.65
N PHE A 62 2.11 2.33 2.74
CA PHE A 62 2.32 2.57 1.31
C PHE A 62 1.90 3.98 0.85
N GLN A 63 1.46 4.84 1.78
CA GLN A 63 1.27 6.28 1.53
C GLN A 63 2.63 6.97 1.68
N GLU A 64 3.16 7.49 0.58
CA GLU A 64 4.33 8.39 0.52
C GLU A 64 3.90 9.84 0.37
#